data_AF-A0A521I8F9-F1
#
_entry.id   AF-A0A521I8F9-F1
#
_cell.length_a   1.000
_cell.length_b   1.000
_cell.length_c   1.000
_cell.angle_alpha   90.00
_cell.angle_beta   90.00
_cell.angle_gamma   90.00
#
_symmetry.space_group_name_H-M   'P 1'
#
loop_
_entity.id
_entity.type
_entity.pdbx_description
1 polymer ?
#
loop_
_entity_poly.entity_id
_entity_poly.type
_entity_poly.pdbx_seq_one_letter_code
_entity_poly.pdbx_strand_id
1 'polypeptide(L)'
;MIFNACSTSEEINNLDSISEPTLAAFQFGEPITTKQQAVIAARLGINASRLHFVGEPRAVRVEEMTRKQAEQIVRSSNQGAIDATSPTDLPVWFVVFESIYHITPPGPDASPLPQKHGCVFVILNSQDGAPLQVGGEIPCPTKQ
;
A
#
# COMPACT_ATOMS: atom_id res chain seq x y z
N MET A 1 -2.20 -27.60 -14.76
CA MET A 1 -1.28 -26.45 -14.66
C MET A 1 -1.67 -25.68 -13.40
N ILE A 2 -0.87 -25.74 -12.35
CA ILE A 2 -1.12 -25.01 -11.09
C ILE A 2 0.01 -23.99 -10.97
N PHE A 3 -0.31 -22.71 -11.12
CA PHE A 3 0.62 -21.63 -10.82
C PHE A 3 0.63 -21.41 -9.31
N ASN A 4 1.60 -22.00 -8.62
CA ASN A 4 1.93 -21.63 -7.25
C ASN A 4 2.71 -20.31 -7.28
N ALA A 5 2.00 -19.18 -7.22
CA ALA A 5 2.62 -17.91 -6.84
C ALA A 5 2.71 -17.87 -5.30
N CYS A 6 3.65 -18.63 -4.75
CA CYS A 6 3.94 -18.62 -3.32
C CYS A 6 5.00 -17.53 -3.08
N SER A 7 4.57 -16.34 -2.66
CA SER A 7 5.51 -15.35 -2.11
C SER A 7 5.87 -15.82 -0.69
N THR A 8 7.07 -16.33 -0.50
CA THR A 8 7.55 -16.87 0.78
C THR A 8 7.74 -15.76 1.81
N SER A 9 7.46 -16.06 3.09
CA SER A 9 7.54 -15.14 4.24
C SER A 9 8.93 -14.51 4.44
N GLU A 10 9.99 -15.11 3.87
CA GLU A 10 11.36 -14.58 3.85
C GLU A 10 11.53 -13.33 2.98
N GLU A 11 10.80 -13.26 1.85
CA GLU A 11 10.85 -12.13 0.93
C GLU A 11 10.20 -10.88 1.55
N ILE A 12 9.22 -11.09 2.43
CA ILE A 12 8.52 -10.03 3.17
C ILE A 12 9.38 -9.47 4.31
N ASN A 13 10.13 -10.33 5.03
CA ASN A 13 11.02 -9.88 6.11
C ASN A 13 12.15 -8.94 5.61
N ASN A 14 12.58 -9.07 4.36
CA ASN A 14 13.55 -8.16 3.74
C ASN A 14 12.95 -6.80 3.32
N LEU A 15 11.62 -6.67 3.29
CA LEU A 15 10.90 -5.43 2.98
C LEU A 15 10.65 -4.58 4.23
N ASP A 16 10.82 -5.15 5.42
CA ASP A 16 10.58 -4.50 6.71
C ASP A 16 11.74 -3.60 7.17
N SER A 17 12.86 -3.54 6.44
CA SER A 17 14.06 -2.76 6.79
C SER A 17 14.46 -1.75 5.71
N ILE A 18 13.50 -1.00 5.18
CA ILE A 18 13.76 0.09 4.24
C ILE A 18 14.22 1.32 5.01
N SER A 19 15.48 1.71 4.84
CA SER A 19 16.08 2.87 5.48
C SER A 19 15.59 4.22 4.91
N GLU A 20 15.60 5.28 5.73
CA GLU A 20 15.25 6.65 5.29
C GLU A 20 16.02 7.15 4.06
N PRO A 21 17.35 6.90 3.91
CA PRO A 21 18.07 7.28 2.69
C PRO A 21 17.52 6.60 1.44
N THR A 22 17.05 5.37 1.56
CA THR A 22 16.43 4.62 0.46
C THR A 22 15.09 5.23 0.06
N LEU A 23 14.30 5.68 1.03
CA LEU A 23 13.06 6.41 0.79
C LEU A 23 13.34 7.76 0.08
N ALA A 24 14.37 8.50 0.53
CA ALA A 24 14.72 9.80 -0.02
C ALA A 24 15.32 9.73 -1.44
N ALA A 25 15.94 8.61 -1.81
CA ALA A 25 16.55 8.39 -3.12
C ALA A 25 15.55 7.92 -4.19
N PHE A 26 14.34 7.51 -3.80
CA PHE A 26 13.35 7.01 -4.74
C PHE A 26 12.75 8.13 -5.59
N GLN A 27 12.62 7.90 -6.89
CA GLN A 27 12.04 8.83 -7.84
C GLN A 27 10.81 8.21 -8.50
N PHE A 28 9.68 8.91 -8.41
CA PHE A 28 8.50 8.60 -9.21
C PHE A 28 8.73 8.95 -10.68
N GLY A 29 7.98 8.34 -11.59
CA GLY A 29 8.06 8.55 -13.04
C GLY A 29 8.75 7.41 -13.80
N GLU A 30 9.28 6.42 -13.07
CA GLU A 30 9.87 5.21 -13.64
C GLU A 30 9.03 3.97 -13.26
N PRO A 31 9.04 2.91 -14.08
CA PRO A 31 8.32 1.68 -13.76
C PRO A 31 8.80 1.02 -12.47
N ILE A 32 7.85 0.63 -11.62
CA ILE A 32 8.10 -0.21 -10.45
C ILE A 32 8.18 -1.66 -10.91
N THR A 33 9.37 -2.24 -10.82
CA THR A 33 9.67 -3.60 -11.31
C THR A 33 9.91 -4.61 -10.19
N THR A 34 9.97 -4.16 -8.93
CA THR A 34 10.23 -5.02 -7.77
C THR A 34 9.26 -4.75 -6.62
N LYS A 35 9.01 -5.78 -5.81
CA LYS A 35 8.25 -5.66 -4.56
C LYS A 35 8.86 -4.62 -3.61
N GLN A 36 10.18 -4.53 -3.57
CA GLN A 36 10.88 -3.55 -2.73
C GLN A 36 10.58 -2.11 -3.16
N GLN A 37 10.67 -1.82 -4.46
CA GLN A 37 10.28 -0.51 -5.00
C GLN A 37 8.81 -0.21 -4.73
N ALA A 38 7.91 -1.21 -4.83
CA ALA A 38 6.51 -1.04 -4.50
C ALA A 38 6.28 -0.66 -3.04
N VAL A 39 6.97 -1.32 -2.09
CA VAL A 39 6.87 -0.99 -0.66
C VAL A 39 7.43 0.41 -0.37
N ILE A 40 8.56 0.78 -0.98
CA ILE A 40 9.16 2.13 -0.88
C ILE A 40 8.16 3.19 -1.35
N ALA A 41 7.63 3.05 -2.57
CA ALA A 41 6.67 3.99 -3.15
C ALA A 41 5.38 4.06 -2.34
N ALA A 42 4.90 2.92 -1.82
CA ALA A 42 3.69 2.87 -1.00
C ALA A 42 3.89 3.58 0.35
N ARG A 43 5.06 3.45 0.98
CA ARG A 43 5.43 4.20 2.18
C ARG A 43 5.48 5.69 1.94
N LEU A 44 6.06 6.12 0.81
CA LEU A 44 6.06 7.54 0.42
C LEU A 44 4.63 8.07 0.21
N GLY A 45 3.77 7.31 -0.46
CA GLY A 45 2.36 7.66 -0.65
C GLY A 45 1.61 7.82 0.68
N ILE A 46 1.82 6.89 1.60
CA ILE A 46 1.28 6.95 2.97
C ILE A 46 1.76 8.19 3.73
N ASN A 47 3.05 8.50 3.68
CA ASN A 47 3.63 9.63 4.42
C ASN A 47 3.10 10.98 3.93
N ALA A 48 2.69 11.06 2.66
CA ALA A 48 2.03 12.22 2.09
C ALA A 48 0.51 12.29 2.41
N SER A 49 -0.05 11.26 3.06
CA SER A 49 -1.46 11.18 3.41
C SER A 49 -1.73 11.67 4.85
N ARG A 50 -2.99 11.54 5.29
CA ARG A 50 -3.41 11.83 6.67
C ARG A 50 -3.32 10.63 7.60
N LEU A 51 -2.82 9.50 7.11
CA LEU A 51 -2.55 8.29 7.89
C LEU A 51 -1.17 8.42 8.53
N HIS A 52 -1.14 8.37 9.86
CA HIS A 52 0.09 8.44 10.63
C HIS A 52 0.30 7.16 11.40
N PHE A 53 1.38 6.47 11.08
CA PHE A 53 1.77 5.23 11.73
C PHE A 53 2.53 5.47 13.02
N VAL A 54 2.29 4.61 14.01
CA VAL A 54 3.08 4.53 15.24
C VAL A 54 4.21 3.55 14.98
N GLY A 55 5.38 4.09 14.67
CA GLY A 55 6.54 3.30 14.24
C GLY A 55 6.48 2.90 12.77
N GLU A 56 7.34 1.96 12.38
CA GLU A 56 7.48 1.53 11.00
C GLU A 56 6.38 0.53 10.62
N PRO A 57 5.56 0.80 9.58
CA PRO A 57 4.52 -0.12 9.16
C PRO A 57 5.12 -1.37 8.51
N ARG A 58 4.61 -2.54 8.92
CA ARG A 58 5.05 -3.85 8.42
C ARG A 58 4.33 -4.18 7.12
N ALA A 59 5.07 -4.50 6.06
CA ALA A 59 4.43 -4.95 4.82
C ALA A 59 3.90 -6.37 5.03
N VAL A 60 2.62 -6.61 4.75
CA VAL A 60 1.98 -7.93 4.94
C VAL A 60 1.45 -8.55 3.66
N ARG A 61 1.36 -7.76 2.59
CA ARG A 61 1.04 -8.22 1.23
C ARG A 61 1.63 -7.26 0.21
N VAL A 62 2.29 -7.81 -0.80
CA VAL A 62 2.86 -7.04 -1.92
C VAL A 62 2.69 -7.85 -3.19
N GLU A 63 1.77 -7.44 -4.04
CA GLU A 63 1.39 -8.18 -5.24
C GLU A 63 1.24 -7.24 -6.43
N GLU A 64 1.80 -7.63 -7.57
CA GLU A 64 1.49 -7.01 -8.85
C GLU A 64 0.21 -7.65 -9.41
N MET A 65 -0.74 -6.84 -9.83
CA MET A 65 -2.02 -7.29 -10.38
C MET A 65 -2.63 -6.23 -11.29
N THR A 66 -3.78 -6.50 -11.88
CA THR A 66 -4.54 -5.48 -12.61
C THR A 66 -5.32 -4.57 -11.65
N ARG A 67 -5.59 -3.32 -12.04
CA ARG A 67 -6.43 -2.39 -11.28
C ARG A 67 -7.78 -3.02 -10.95
N LYS A 68 -8.38 -3.77 -11.87
CA LYS A 68 -9.64 -4.50 -11.67
C LYS A 68 -9.57 -5.51 -10.52
N GLN A 69 -8.47 -6.27 -10.41
CA GLN A 69 -8.29 -7.23 -9.32
C GLN A 69 -8.13 -6.50 -7.98
N ALA A 70 -7.34 -5.42 -7.95
CA ALA A 70 -7.21 -4.58 -6.76
C ALA A 70 -8.57 -3.99 -6.34
N GLU A 71 -9.38 -3.50 -7.29
CA GLU A 71 -10.72 -2.97 -7.05
C GLU A 71 -11.66 -4.00 -6.43
N GLN A 72 -11.59 -5.26 -6.87
CA GLN A 72 -12.39 -6.35 -6.31
C GLN A 72 -12.03 -6.63 -4.84
N ILE A 73 -10.74 -6.57 -4.50
CA ILE A 73 -10.25 -6.73 -3.12
C ILE A 73 -10.70 -5.55 -2.23
N VAL A 74 -10.64 -4.32 -2.76
CA VAL A 74 -11.02 -3.10 -2.03
C VAL A 74 -12.54 -3.04 -1.82
N ARG A 75 -13.34 -3.37 -2.85
CA ARG A 75 -14.81 -3.37 -2.77
C ARG A 75 -15.34 -4.37 -1.76
N SER A 76 -14.74 -5.56 -1.64
CA SER A 76 -15.16 -6.53 -0.62
C SER A 76 -14.89 -6.05 0.80
N SER A 77 -14.09 -4.99 0.96
CA SER A 77 -13.76 -4.35 2.24
C SER A 77 -14.58 -3.08 2.51
N ASN A 78 -15.62 -2.81 1.71
CA ASN A 78 -16.46 -1.60 1.78
C ASN A 78 -15.68 -0.28 1.67
N GLN A 79 -14.51 -0.32 1.03
CA GLN A 79 -13.71 0.87 0.79
C GLN A 79 -14.12 1.52 -0.54
N GLY A 80 -13.97 2.85 -0.61
CA GLY A 80 -14.38 3.66 -1.75
C GLY A 80 -13.72 3.25 -3.07
N ALA A 81 -14.28 3.75 -4.18
CA ALA A 81 -13.79 3.43 -5.52
C ALA A 81 -12.37 3.96 -5.75
N ILE A 82 -11.54 3.13 -6.39
CA ILE A 82 -10.27 3.55 -7.00
C ILE A 82 -10.61 4.56 -8.11
N ASP A 83 -9.67 5.46 -8.40
CA ASP A 83 -9.77 6.39 -9.53
C ASP A 83 -10.35 5.70 -10.78
N ALA A 84 -11.55 6.15 -11.16
CA ALA A 84 -12.34 5.57 -12.25
C ALA A 84 -11.80 5.98 -13.64
N THR A 85 -10.89 6.95 -13.71
CA THR A 85 -10.33 7.44 -14.98
C THR A 85 -9.26 6.51 -15.55
N SER A 86 -8.68 5.64 -14.71
CA SER A 86 -7.62 4.72 -15.10
C SER A 86 -8.18 3.43 -15.76
N PRO A 87 -7.52 2.88 -16.80
CA PRO A 87 -7.94 1.62 -17.42
C PRO A 87 -8.06 0.46 -16.41
N THR A 88 -9.03 -0.43 -16.58
CA THR A 88 -9.27 -1.55 -15.64
C THR A 88 -8.17 -2.61 -15.68
N ASP A 89 -7.50 -2.74 -16.82
CA ASP A 89 -6.39 -3.65 -17.10
C ASP A 89 -5.02 -3.04 -16.80
N LEU A 90 -4.98 -1.77 -16.35
CA LEU A 90 -3.75 -1.12 -15.92
C LEU A 90 -3.02 -1.99 -14.88
N PRO A 91 -1.74 -2.35 -15.10
CA PRO A 91 -0.95 -3.05 -14.10
C PRO A 91 -0.67 -2.12 -12.91
N VAL A 92 -0.86 -2.66 -11.71
CA VAL A 92 -0.72 -1.95 -10.44
C VAL A 92 0.00 -2.80 -9.42
N TRP A 93 0.66 -2.14 -8.49
CA TRP A 93 1.13 -2.76 -7.26
C TRP A 93 0.11 -2.56 -6.16
N PHE A 94 -0.32 -3.66 -5.55
CA PHE A 94 -1.18 -3.69 -4.37
C PHE A 94 -0.32 -4.00 -3.14
N VAL A 95 -0.21 -3.02 -2.24
CA VAL A 95 0.60 -3.12 -1.03
C VAL A 95 -0.31 -2.99 0.18
N VAL A 96 -0.19 -3.91 1.15
CA VAL A 96 -0.90 -3.84 2.44
C VAL A 96 0.11 -3.72 3.56
N PHE A 97 -0.12 -2.76 4.44
CA PHE A 97 0.64 -2.56 5.66
C PHE A 97 -0.20 -2.90 6.88
N GLU A 98 0.38 -3.63 7.83
CA GLU A 98 -0.16 -3.83 9.18
C GLU A 98 0.60 -2.95 10.17
N SER A 99 -0.12 -2.15 10.96
CA SER A 99 0.47 -1.35 12.02
C SER A 99 -0.59 -0.75 12.94
N ILE A 100 -0.14 -0.03 13.96
CA ILE A 100 -0.94 0.91 14.74
C ILE A 100 -0.88 2.26 14.02
N TYR A 101 -2.02 2.87 13.75
CA TYR A 101 -2.08 4.18 13.10
C TYR A 101 -3.22 5.04 13.64
N HIS A 102 -3.14 6.33 13.36
CA HIS A 102 -4.24 7.27 13.54
C HIS A 102 -4.47 8.07 12.26
N ILE A 103 -5.64 8.69 12.16
CA ILE A 103 -6.00 9.57 11.05
C ILE A 103 -6.17 10.97 11.61
N THR A 104 -5.48 11.93 11.00
CA THR A 104 -5.74 13.35 11.26
C THR A 104 -6.90 13.80 10.35
N PRO A 105 -8.05 14.24 10.90
CA PRO A 105 -9.15 14.73 10.07
C PRO A 105 -8.77 15.99 9.27
N PRO A 106 -9.50 16.34 8.20
CA PRO A 106 -9.33 17.65 7.54
C PRO A 106 -9.61 18.78 8.52
N GLY A 107 -8.74 19.80 8.51
CA GLY A 107 -8.98 21.06 9.20
C GLY A 107 -7.76 21.52 10.00
N PRO A 108 -7.58 22.84 10.18
CA PRO A 108 -6.42 23.39 10.88
C PRO A 108 -6.36 22.99 12.37
N ASP A 109 -7.51 22.76 12.99
CA ASP A 109 -7.64 22.45 14.42
C ASP A 109 -8.15 21.01 14.69
N ALA A 110 -8.10 20.15 13.67
CA ALA A 110 -8.58 18.79 13.80
C ALA A 110 -7.63 17.98 14.70
N SER A 111 -8.15 17.50 15.82
CA SER A 111 -7.39 16.59 16.68
C SER A 111 -7.29 15.20 16.04
N PRO A 112 -6.15 14.50 16.18
CA PRO A 112 -6.02 13.11 15.76
C PRO A 112 -7.15 12.23 16.30
N LEU A 113 -7.71 11.36 15.46
CA LEU A 113 -8.58 10.30 15.93
C LEU A 113 -7.81 9.30 16.80
N PRO A 114 -8.48 8.54 17.69
CA PRO A 114 -7.83 7.49 18.46
C PRO A 114 -7.02 6.54 17.59
N GLN A 115 -5.88 6.09 18.12
CA GLN A 115 -5.07 5.07 17.47
C GLN A 115 -5.85 3.77 17.34
N LYS A 116 -5.64 3.07 16.23
CA LYS A 116 -6.18 1.73 16.00
C LYS A 116 -5.13 0.84 15.35
N HIS A 117 -5.21 -0.44 15.67
CA HIS A 117 -4.42 -1.47 15.01
C HIS A 117 -5.21 -2.02 13.83
N GLY A 118 -4.59 -2.13 12.66
CA GLY A 118 -5.23 -2.73 11.50
C GLY A 118 -4.37 -2.69 10.25
N CYS A 119 -4.98 -3.09 9.14
CA CYS A 119 -4.32 -3.09 7.86
C CYS A 119 -4.87 -2.00 6.95
N VAL A 120 -3.96 -1.33 6.26
CA VAL A 120 -4.29 -0.35 5.23
C VAL A 120 -3.59 -0.70 3.94
N PHE A 121 -4.21 -0.38 2.82
CA PHE A 121 -3.65 -0.66 1.51
C PHE A 121 -3.22 0.61 0.78
N VAL A 122 -2.33 0.42 -0.19
CA VAL A 122 -1.92 1.40 -1.19
C VAL A 122 -1.94 0.73 -2.55
N ILE A 123 -2.47 1.44 -3.55
CA ILE A 123 -2.48 1.02 -4.94
C ILE A 123 -1.61 2.00 -5.71
N LEU A 124 -0.58 1.47 -6.37
CA LEU A 124 0.35 2.24 -7.18
C LEU A 124 0.22 1.83 -8.64
N ASN A 125 0.25 2.79 -9.55
CA ASN A 125 0.44 2.50 -10.97
C ASN A 125 1.85 1.90 -11.16
N SER A 126 1.95 0.74 -11.80
CA SER A 126 3.26 0.09 -11.96
C SER A 126 4.16 0.79 -12.99
N GLN A 127 3.61 1.65 -13.84
CA GLN A 127 4.36 2.30 -14.92
C GLN A 127 5.14 3.54 -14.48
N ASP A 128 4.68 4.24 -13.44
CA ASP A 128 5.28 5.49 -12.96
C ASP A 128 5.43 5.52 -11.42
N GLY A 129 4.92 4.50 -10.73
CA GLY A 129 4.89 4.40 -9.28
C GLY A 129 3.92 5.35 -8.59
N ALA A 130 3.12 6.13 -9.34
CA ALA A 130 2.22 7.11 -8.76
C ALA A 130 1.10 6.42 -7.97
N PRO A 131 0.73 6.94 -6.78
CA PRO A 131 -0.37 6.38 -6.02
C PRO A 131 -1.72 6.67 -6.69
N LEU A 132 -2.44 5.61 -7.05
CA LEU A 132 -3.83 5.68 -7.52
C LEU A 132 -4.81 5.75 -6.36
N GLN A 133 -4.46 5.11 -5.24
CA GLN A 133 -5.22 5.19 -3.99
C GLN A 133 -4.29 4.97 -2.81
N VAL A 134 -4.36 5.88 -1.84
CA VAL A 134 -3.65 5.76 -0.58
C VAL A 134 -4.65 5.66 0.55
N GLY A 135 -4.58 4.56 1.28
CA GLY A 135 -5.37 4.38 2.49
C GLY A 135 -6.77 3.84 2.23
N GLY A 136 -7.27 3.20 3.27
CA GLY A 136 -8.51 2.45 3.29
C GLY A 136 -8.28 1.20 4.14
N GLU A 137 -9.23 0.92 5.03
CA GLU A 137 -9.15 -0.22 5.94
C GLU A 137 -9.49 -1.49 5.18
N ILE A 138 -8.60 -2.48 5.30
CA ILE A 138 -8.78 -3.80 4.72
C ILE A 138 -8.58 -4.86 5.80
N PRO A 139 -9.30 -6.00 5.76
CA PRO A 139 -8.96 -7.13 6.62
C PRO A 139 -7.48 -7.48 6.47
N CYS A 140 -6.80 -7.62 7.60
CA CYS A 140 -5.41 -8.07 7.57
C CYS A 140 -5.34 -9.47 6.95
N PRO A 141 -4.44 -9.71 5.97
CA PRO A 141 -4.22 -11.05 5.46
C PRO A 141 -3.85 -11.95 6.63
N THR A 142 -4.58 -13.05 6.80
CA THR A 142 -4.27 -14.05 7.82
C THR A 142 -2.83 -14.52 7.59
N LYS A 143 -2.01 -14.52 8.64
CA LYS A 143 -0.66 -15.11 8.60
C LYS A 143 -0.81 -16.56 8.12
N GLN A 144 -0.39 -16.83 6.89
CA GLN A 144 -0.21 -18.20 6.38
C GLN A 144 1.16 -18.70 6.84
#